data_AF-A0A955HND6-F1
#
_entry.id   AF-A0A955HND6-F1
#
_cell.length_a   1.000
_cell.length_b   1.000
_cell.length_c   1.000
_cell.angle_alpha   90.00
_cell.angle_beta   90.00
_cell.angle_gamma   90.00
#
_symmetry.space_group_name_H-M   'P 1'
#
loop_
_entity.id
_entity.type
_entity.pdbx_description
1 polymer ?
#
loop_
_entity_poly.entity_id
_entity_poly.type
_entity_poly.pdbx_seq_one_letter_code
_entity_poly.pdbx_strand_id
1 'polypeptide(L)'
;MVLQDSLVRRAKTEVKLDLDLLLLTIFSCLVACYGIKLDNIFVIIGSMLVSPLFDPIVAMVVFAKRRMKTEFFLALKSFSIAMIAAISACLLFWSVVVSLGGDIAYSTTIRSVTVDSFFLAVILGVVGSFIWIWPKSSNSAAGVAIAVSLVPPIALLALAIVTSPSLILYYSTILFYNIAGIFIGSYLVMILNDKNLHVLENILEK
;
A
#
# COMPACT_ATOMS: atom_id res chain seq x y z
N MET A 1 15.39 3.11 23.92
CA MET A 1 15.06 4.48 23.45
C MET A 1 15.54 4.81 22.01
N VAL A 2 16.83 4.59 21.67
CA VAL A 2 17.44 4.99 20.37
C VAL A 2 16.74 4.43 19.12
N LEU A 3 16.32 3.15 19.12
CA LEU A 3 15.65 2.53 17.97
C LEU A 3 14.31 3.22 17.66
N GLN A 4 13.51 3.53 18.67
CA GLN A 4 12.19 4.16 18.46
C GLN A 4 12.30 5.57 17.88
N ASP A 5 13.32 6.33 18.26
CA ASP A 5 13.55 7.67 17.71
C ASP A 5 14.05 7.61 16.27
N SER A 6 14.80 6.57 15.90
CA SER A 6 15.17 6.32 14.51
C SER A 6 13.97 5.99 13.62
N LEU A 7 12.99 5.21 14.12
CA LEU A 7 11.76 4.89 13.39
C LEU A 7 10.89 6.12 13.19
N VAL A 8 10.76 6.99 14.20
CA VAL A 8 10.02 8.26 14.07
C VAL A 8 10.69 9.18 13.05
N ARG A 9 12.02 9.27 13.05
CA ARG A 9 12.76 10.06 12.04
C ARG A 9 12.54 9.52 10.64
N ARG A 10 12.64 8.20 10.44
CA ARG A 10 12.34 7.56 9.16
C ARG A 10 10.92 7.85 8.71
N ALA A 11 9.92 7.61 9.57
CA ALA A 11 8.51 7.88 9.29
C ALA A 11 8.25 9.35 8.88
N LYS A 12 8.95 10.31 9.49
CA LYS A 12 8.86 11.74 9.11
C LYS A 12 9.43 12.03 7.71
N THR A 13 10.43 11.28 7.28
CA THR A 13 11.00 11.41 5.93
C THR A 13 10.05 10.83 4.89
N GLU A 14 9.53 9.62 5.12
CA GLU A 14 8.65 8.89 4.18
C GLU A 14 7.26 9.52 4.00
N VAL A 15 6.84 10.40 4.92
CA VAL A 15 5.51 11.04 4.91
C VAL A 15 5.47 12.35 4.16
N LYS A 16 6.63 12.91 3.79
CA LYS A 16 6.66 14.11 2.97
C LYS A 16 6.01 13.78 1.63
N LEU A 17 5.01 14.57 1.27
CA LEU A 17 4.46 14.52 -0.07
C LEU A 17 5.53 15.09 -1.01
N ASP A 18 6.24 14.17 -1.67
CA ASP A 18 7.24 14.47 -2.66
C ASP A 18 6.79 14.00 -4.05
N LEU A 19 7.56 14.42 -5.06
CA LEU A 19 7.29 14.03 -6.44
C LEU A 19 7.49 12.52 -6.65
N ASP A 20 8.39 11.90 -5.89
CA ASP A 20 8.69 10.48 -6.01
C ASP A 20 7.47 9.64 -5.58
N LEU A 21 6.89 9.90 -4.40
CA LEU A 21 5.67 9.25 -3.93
C LEU A 21 4.53 9.41 -4.95
N LEU A 22 4.31 10.62 -5.46
CA LEU A 22 3.24 10.89 -6.40
C LEU A 22 3.46 10.19 -7.74
N LEU A 23 4.60 10.42 -8.38
CA LEU A 23 4.89 9.92 -9.72
C LEU A 23 5.02 8.41 -9.73
N LEU A 24 5.74 7.81 -8.78
CA LEU A 24 5.88 6.36 -8.71
C LEU A 24 4.53 5.68 -8.46
N THR A 25 3.66 6.25 -7.62
CA THR A 25 2.31 5.70 -7.40
C THR A 25 1.46 5.80 -8.68
N ILE A 26 1.47 6.96 -9.35
CA ILE A 26 0.73 7.17 -10.61
C ILE A 26 1.21 6.19 -11.68
N PHE A 27 2.52 6.14 -11.94
CA PHE A 27 3.08 5.26 -12.97
C PHE A 27 2.88 3.79 -12.64
N SER A 28 3.06 3.39 -11.39
CA SER A 28 2.73 2.02 -10.93
C SER A 28 1.28 1.66 -11.27
N CYS A 29 0.32 2.53 -10.94
CA CYS A 29 -1.09 2.21 -11.20
C CYS A 29 -1.42 2.23 -12.71
N LEU A 30 -0.78 3.09 -13.51
CA LEU A 30 -0.92 3.06 -14.97
C LEU A 30 -0.35 1.78 -15.60
N VAL A 31 0.82 1.32 -15.13
CA VAL A 31 1.38 0.02 -15.55
C VAL A 31 0.45 -1.12 -15.13
N ALA A 32 -0.18 -1.04 -13.95
CA ALA A 32 -1.19 -2.01 -13.54
C ALA A 32 -2.43 -2.01 -14.45
N CYS A 33 -2.92 -0.83 -14.88
CA CYS A 33 -4.01 -0.74 -15.85
C CYS A 33 -3.64 -1.40 -17.18
N TYR A 34 -2.41 -1.19 -17.67
CA TYR A 34 -1.91 -1.90 -18.85
C TYR A 34 -1.83 -3.41 -18.63
N GLY A 35 -1.33 -3.85 -17.47
CA GLY A 35 -1.29 -5.27 -17.10
C GLY A 35 -2.68 -5.91 -17.10
N ILE A 36 -3.69 -5.22 -16.57
CA ILE A 36 -5.10 -5.66 -16.61
C ILE A 36 -5.62 -5.70 -18.05
N LYS A 37 -5.36 -4.65 -18.85
CA LYS A 37 -5.79 -4.57 -20.26
C LYS A 37 -5.18 -5.68 -21.12
N LEU A 38 -3.94 -6.07 -20.85
CA LEU A 38 -3.22 -7.13 -21.56
C LEU A 38 -3.45 -8.53 -20.95
N ASP A 39 -4.21 -8.62 -19.85
CA ASP A 39 -4.36 -9.84 -19.06
C ASP A 39 -3.03 -10.50 -18.66
N ASN A 40 -2.06 -9.68 -18.26
CA ASN A 40 -0.70 -10.12 -17.97
C ASN A 40 -0.36 -9.96 -16.48
N ILE A 41 -0.41 -11.07 -15.76
CA ILE A 41 -0.09 -11.12 -14.32
C ILE A 41 1.34 -10.68 -14.00
N PHE A 42 2.31 -10.92 -14.89
CA PHE A 42 3.71 -10.50 -14.66
C PHE A 42 3.87 -8.99 -14.70
N VAL A 43 3.12 -8.30 -15.58
CA VAL A 43 3.10 -6.83 -15.63
C VAL A 43 2.39 -6.26 -14.40
N ILE A 44 1.30 -6.90 -13.95
CA ILE A 44 0.59 -6.53 -12.72
C ILE A 44 1.50 -6.70 -11.49
N ILE A 45 2.24 -7.80 -11.40
CA ILE A 45 3.21 -8.02 -10.31
C ILE A 45 4.36 -6.99 -10.40
N GLY A 46 4.89 -6.76 -11.60
CA GLY A 46 5.96 -5.81 -11.83
C GLY A 46 5.60 -4.38 -11.42
N SER A 47 4.34 -3.96 -11.63
CA SER A 47 3.88 -2.64 -11.20
C SER A 47 3.85 -2.51 -9.68
N MET A 48 3.42 -3.56 -8.97
CA MET A 48 3.43 -3.56 -7.50
C MET A 48 4.82 -3.28 -6.92
N LEU A 49 5.88 -3.81 -7.55
CA LEU A 49 7.27 -3.62 -7.07
C LEU A 49 7.72 -2.16 -7.02
N VAL A 50 7.09 -1.30 -7.82
CA VAL A 50 7.47 0.10 -7.99
C VAL A 50 6.72 1.01 -7.01
N SER A 51 5.58 0.57 -6.46
CA SER A 51 4.70 1.43 -5.68
C SER A 51 5.24 1.73 -4.27
N PRO A 52 5.38 3.01 -3.89
CA PRO A 52 5.81 3.42 -2.55
C PRO A 52 4.66 3.55 -1.53
N LEU A 53 3.47 2.98 -1.79
CA LEU A 53 2.28 3.19 -0.93
C LEU A 53 2.37 2.56 0.46
N PHE A 54 3.30 1.63 0.69
CA PHE A 54 3.44 0.96 1.98
C PHE A 54 4.03 1.88 3.05
N ASP A 55 5.07 2.64 2.71
CA ASP A 55 5.78 3.52 3.64
C ASP A 55 4.87 4.54 4.37
N PRO A 56 3.96 5.27 3.69
CA PRO A 56 3.05 6.18 4.39
C PRO A 56 2.08 5.45 5.32
N ILE A 57 1.71 4.19 5.03
CA ILE A 57 0.84 3.39 5.93
C ILE A 57 1.59 3.02 7.21
N VAL A 58 2.82 2.55 7.10
CA VAL A 58 3.65 2.24 8.28
C VAL A 58 3.95 3.49 9.08
N ALA A 59 4.21 4.61 8.43
CA ALA A 59 4.43 5.89 9.10
C ALA A 59 3.18 6.35 9.89
N MET A 60 1.97 6.19 9.33
CA MET A 60 0.73 6.40 10.08
C MET A 60 0.67 5.53 11.34
N VAL A 61 1.05 4.24 11.24
CA VAL A 61 1.10 3.32 12.39
C VAL A 61 2.10 3.77 13.46
N VAL A 62 3.30 4.21 13.06
CA VAL A 62 4.32 4.75 13.97
C VAL A 62 3.78 5.97 14.73
N PHE A 63 3.18 6.93 14.02
CA PHE A 63 2.65 8.15 14.63
C PHE A 63 1.43 7.88 15.52
N ALA A 64 0.54 6.97 15.12
CA ALA A 64 -0.60 6.54 15.92
C ALA A 64 -0.14 5.93 17.25
N LYS A 65 0.85 5.02 17.22
CA LYS A 65 1.42 4.41 18.42
C LYS A 65 2.08 5.43 19.34
N ARG A 66 2.77 6.45 18.79
CA ARG A 66 3.43 7.52 19.55
C ARG A 66 2.47 8.65 19.96
N ARG A 67 1.18 8.56 19.63
CA ARG A 67 0.16 9.61 19.87
C ARG A 67 0.52 10.96 19.21
N MET A 68 1.29 10.93 18.12
CA MET A 68 1.71 12.11 17.35
C MET A 68 0.63 12.49 16.33
N LYS A 69 -0.44 13.14 16.80
CA LYS A 69 -1.64 13.42 15.99
C LYS A 69 -1.34 14.26 14.75
N THR A 70 -0.53 15.30 14.89
CA THR A 70 -0.21 16.21 13.78
C THR A 70 0.48 15.46 12.63
N GLU A 71 1.49 14.66 12.94
CA GLU A 71 2.22 13.87 11.97
C GLU A 71 1.38 12.72 11.40
N PHE A 72 0.50 12.12 12.20
CA PHE A 72 -0.48 11.14 11.72
C PHE A 72 -1.39 11.72 10.63
N PHE A 73 -1.97 12.90 10.87
CA PHE A 73 -2.83 13.54 9.87
C PHE A 73 -2.05 14.03 8.65
N LEU A 74 -0.77 14.40 8.81
CA LEU A 74 0.10 14.72 7.68
C LEU A 74 0.34 13.47 6.80
N ALA A 75 0.64 12.32 7.41
CA ALA A 75 0.78 11.04 6.73
C ALA A 75 -0.49 10.61 6.00
N LEU A 76 -1.63 10.72 6.67
CA LEU A 76 -2.94 10.43 6.08
C LEU A 76 -3.23 11.36 4.89
N LYS A 77 -2.91 12.65 5.00
CA LYS A 77 -3.07 13.62 3.91
C LYS A 77 -2.18 13.25 2.72
N SER A 78 -0.89 12.98 2.94
CA SER A 78 0.03 12.60 1.87
C SER A 78 -0.42 11.33 1.14
N PHE A 79 -0.77 10.29 1.91
CA PHE A 79 -1.33 9.05 1.37
C PHE A 79 -2.61 9.29 0.56
N SER A 80 -3.54 10.09 1.10
CA SER A 80 -4.81 10.38 0.43
C SER A 80 -4.61 11.13 -0.89
N ILE A 81 -3.69 12.10 -0.93
CA ILE A 81 -3.40 12.84 -2.17
C ILE A 81 -2.77 11.90 -3.22
N ALA A 82 -1.83 11.04 -2.82
CA ALA A 82 -1.24 10.05 -3.74
C ALA A 82 -2.28 9.05 -4.27
N MET A 83 -3.17 8.56 -3.41
CA MET A 83 -4.28 7.68 -3.80
C MET A 83 -5.24 8.36 -4.76
N ILE A 84 -5.67 9.58 -4.48
CA ILE A 84 -6.58 10.34 -5.35
C ILE A 84 -5.91 10.57 -6.71
N ALA A 85 -4.65 11.02 -6.73
CA ALA A 85 -3.91 11.25 -7.97
C ALA A 85 -3.78 9.98 -8.81
N ALA A 86 -3.49 8.83 -8.17
CA ALA A 86 -3.40 7.54 -8.84
C ALA A 86 -4.75 7.07 -9.40
N ILE A 87 -5.83 7.15 -8.61
CA ILE A 87 -7.19 6.83 -9.06
C ILE A 87 -7.57 7.73 -10.23
N SER A 88 -7.34 9.05 -10.15
CA SER A 88 -7.61 9.99 -11.23
C SER A 88 -6.84 9.66 -12.52
N ALA A 89 -5.57 9.29 -12.42
CA ALA A 89 -4.78 8.88 -13.58
C ALA A 89 -5.33 7.58 -14.21
N CYS A 90 -5.67 6.58 -13.39
CA CYS A 90 -6.30 5.35 -13.87
C CYS A 90 -7.67 5.60 -14.51
N LEU A 91 -8.47 6.52 -13.95
CA LEU A 91 -9.77 6.91 -14.51
C LEU A 91 -9.60 7.54 -15.90
N LEU A 92 -8.63 8.45 -16.06
CA LEU A 92 -8.31 9.03 -17.36
C LEU A 92 -7.87 7.96 -18.35
N PHE A 93 -6.99 7.05 -17.94
CA PHE A 93 -6.54 5.93 -18.76
C PHE A 93 -7.71 5.08 -19.26
N TRP A 94 -8.57 4.60 -18.36
CA TRP A 94 -9.69 3.74 -18.73
C TRP A 94 -10.75 4.47 -19.55
N SER A 95 -10.99 5.75 -19.27
CA SER A 95 -11.91 6.58 -20.06
C SER A 95 -11.45 6.70 -21.52
N VAL A 96 -10.14 6.85 -21.74
CA VAL A 96 -9.54 6.88 -23.09
C VAL A 96 -9.63 5.50 -23.76
N VAL A 97 -9.36 4.42 -23.03
CA VAL A 97 -9.47 3.06 -23.57
C VAL A 97 -10.90 2.76 -24.03
N VAL A 98 -11.90 3.10 -23.21
CA VAL A 98 -13.32 2.92 -23.52
C VAL A 98 -13.74 3.76 -24.72
N SER A 99 -13.34 5.04 -24.78
CA SER A 99 -13.74 5.94 -25.86
C SER A 99 -13.17 5.54 -27.22
N LEU A 100 -12.01 4.89 -27.24
CA LEU A 100 -11.39 4.33 -28.44
C LEU A 100 -11.96 2.97 -28.85
N GLY A 101 -13.01 2.48 -28.17
CA GLY A 101 -13.62 1.17 -28.45
C GLY A 101 -12.72 -0.01 -28.09
N GLY A 102 -11.79 0.17 -27.14
CA GLY A 102 -10.94 -0.92 -26.69
C GLY A 102 -11.78 -2.00 -25.99
N ASP A 103 -11.54 -3.27 -26.36
CA ASP A 103 -12.15 -4.39 -25.66
C ASP A 103 -11.68 -4.43 -24.21
N ILE A 104 -12.66 -4.33 -23.30
CA ILE A 104 -12.45 -4.49 -21.86
C ILE A 104 -12.94 -5.89 -21.54
N ALA A 105 -12.08 -6.86 -21.78
CA ALA A 105 -12.30 -8.16 -21.19
C ALA A 105 -12.07 -8.00 -19.69
N TYR A 106 -13.12 -8.15 -18.88
CA TYR A 106 -12.93 -8.42 -17.46
C TYR A 106 -12.32 -9.82 -17.33
N SER A 107 -11.02 -9.94 -17.59
CA SER A 107 -10.39 -11.25 -17.69
C SER A 107 -10.44 -11.99 -16.35
N THR A 108 -10.35 -13.32 -16.43
CA THR A 108 -10.15 -14.28 -15.34
C THR A 108 -9.14 -13.86 -14.26
N THR A 109 -8.12 -13.06 -14.60
CA THR A 109 -7.15 -12.49 -13.64
C THR A 109 -7.79 -11.51 -12.65
N ILE A 110 -8.94 -10.92 -12.99
CA ILE A 110 -9.71 -9.99 -12.14
C ILE A 110 -10.43 -10.73 -11.00
N ARG A 111 -10.70 -12.03 -11.15
CA ARG A 111 -11.40 -12.85 -10.15
C ARG A 111 -10.55 -13.18 -8.91
N SER A 112 -9.24 -13.00 -8.96
CA SER A 112 -8.34 -13.32 -7.83
C SER A 112 -8.30 -12.26 -6.73
N VAL A 113 -8.92 -11.09 -6.95
CA VAL A 113 -9.07 -10.05 -5.94
C VAL A 113 -10.33 -10.36 -5.14
N THR A 114 -10.20 -11.25 -4.14
CA THR A 114 -11.32 -11.80 -3.35
C THR A 114 -11.39 -11.16 -1.96
N VAL A 115 -12.49 -11.34 -1.23
CA VAL A 115 -12.67 -10.89 0.16
C VAL A 115 -11.61 -11.48 1.11
N ASP A 116 -11.06 -12.66 0.79
CA ASP A 116 -9.93 -13.28 1.49
C ASP A 116 -8.64 -12.43 1.47
N SER A 117 -8.59 -11.40 0.60
CA SER A 117 -7.50 -10.42 0.54
C SER A 117 -7.30 -9.69 1.86
N PHE A 118 -8.32 -9.59 2.74
CA PHE A 118 -8.15 -8.97 4.05
C PHE A 118 -7.11 -9.69 4.91
N PHE A 119 -7.22 -11.01 5.06
CA PHE A 119 -6.27 -11.79 5.87
C PHE A 119 -4.87 -11.76 5.27
N LEU A 120 -4.80 -11.84 3.94
CA LEU A 120 -3.54 -11.66 3.22
C LEU A 120 -2.94 -10.27 3.52
N ALA A 121 -3.73 -9.20 3.42
CA ALA A 121 -3.30 -7.83 3.71
C ALA A 121 -2.79 -7.66 5.14
N VAL A 122 -3.41 -8.33 6.12
CA VAL A 122 -2.89 -8.39 7.50
C VAL A 122 -1.51 -9.04 7.56
N ILE A 123 -1.34 -10.21 6.94
CA ILE A 123 -0.05 -10.91 6.90
C ILE A 123 1.01 -10.05 6.20
N LEU A 124 0.65 -9.39 5.09
CA LEU A 124 1.55 -8.49 4.36
C LEU A 124 1.93 -7.26 5.19
N GLY A 125 0.99 -6.70 5.97
CA GLY A 125 1.29 -5.63 6.92
C GLY A 125 2.28 -6.07 8.00
N VAL A 126 2.15 -7.30 8.51
CA VAL A 126 3.10 -7.89 9.48
C VAL A 126 4.48 -8.05 8.85
N VAL A 127 4.57 -8.77 7.73
CA VAL A 127 5.85 -9.03 7.04
C VAL A 127 6.52 -7.72 6.65
N GLY A 128 5.75 -6.79 6.08
CA GLY A 128 6.26 -5.51 5.65
C GLY A 128 6.79 -4.65 6.77
N SER A 129 6.06 -4.56 7.88
CA SER A 129 6.51 -3.79 9.03
C SER A 129 7.71 -4.43 9.71
N PHE A 130 7.81 -5.76 9.72
CA PHE A 130 8.98 -6.46 10.24
C PHE A 130 10.24 -6.10 9.44
N ILE A 131 10.16 -6.13 8.11
CA ILE A 131 11.28 -5.75 7.23
C ILE A 131 11.60 -4.25 7.36
N TRP A 132 10.58 -3.41 7.50
CA TRP A 132 10.74 -1.97 7.66
C TRP A 132 11.46 -1.61 8.97
N ILE A 133 11.16 -2.30 10.08
CA ILE A 133 11.75 -2.04 11.40
C ILE A 133 13.18 -2.60 11.53
N TRP A 134 13.44 -3.81 11.00
CA TRP A 134 14.74 -4.49 11.11
C TRP A 134 15.40 -4.74 9.75
N PRO A 135 15.93 -3.70 9.08
CA PRO A 135 16.61 -3.87 7.80
C PRO A 135 17.95 -4.60 8.01
N LYS A 136 18.01 -5.91 7.73
CA LYS A 136 19.23 -6.74 7.86
C LYS A 136 20.12 -6.80 6.60
N SER A 137 19.64 -6.35 5.44
CA SER A 137 20.41 -6.28 4.18
C SER A 137 19.87 -5.19 3.26
N SER A 138 20.74 -4.59 2.43
CA SER A 138 20.34 -3.72 1.33
C SER A 138 19.72 -4.54 0.18
N ASN A 139 18.71 -3.93 -0.45
CA ASN A 139 18.03 -4.28 -1.69
C ASN A 139 17.07 -5.49 -1.73
N SER A 140 15.83 -5.18 -2.09
CA SER A 140 14.90 -5.99 -2.88
C SER A 140 13.83 -6.87 -2.20
N ALA A 141 13.94 -7.25 -0.93
CA ALA A 141 12.91 -8.10 -0.30
C ALA A 141 11.60 -7.36 0.06
N ALA A 142 11.68 -6.06 0.27
CA ALA A 142 10.60 -5.22 0.80
C ALA A 142 9.60 -4.73 -0.26
N GLY A 143 10.04 -4.50 -1.50
CA GLY A 143 9.16 -4.04 -2.58
C GLY A 143 8.16 -5.09 -3.06
N VAL A 144 8.44 -6.38 -2.80
CA VAL A 144 7.80 -7.53 -3.46
C VAL A 144 6.57 -8.06 -2.74
N ALA A 145 6.47 -7.92 -1.41
CA ALA A 145 5.39 -8.55 -0.67
C ALA A 145 4.14 -7.68 -0.50
N ILE A 146 4.24 -6.33 -0.47
CA ILE A 146 3.28 -5.52 0.29
C ILE A 146 2.42 -4.56 -0.57
N ALA A 147 2.92 -4.10 -1.71
CA ALA A 147 2.16 -3.30 -2.67
C ALA A 147 1.09 -4.11 -3.44
N VAL A 148 1.14 -5.43 -3.31
CA VAL A 148 0.25 -6.42 -3.95
C VAL A 148 -1.23 -6.13 -3.70
N SER A 149 -1.55 -5.57 -2.54
CA SER A 149 -2.94 -5.44 -2.11
C SER A 149 -3.61 -4.12 -2.51
N LEU A 150 -2.88 -3.11 -2.99
CA LEU A 150 -3.46 -1.77 -3.22
C LEU A 150 -3.48 -1.38 -4.70
N VAL A 151 -2.37 -1.60 -5.40
CA VAL A 151 -2.23 -1.14 -6.79
C VAL A 151 -3.28 -1.77 -7.72
N PRO A 152 -3.51 -3.10 -7.73
CA PRO A 152 -4.56 -3.66 -8.58
C PRO A 152 -5.97 -3.23 -8.18
N PRO A 153 -6.37 -3.23 -6.88
CA PRO A 153 -7.68 -2.71 -6.51
C PRO A 153 -7.91 -1.24 -6.89
N ILE A 154 -6.88 -0.39 -6.86
CA ILE A 154 -6.98 1.00 -7.36
C ILE A 154 -7.30 1.00 -8.87
N ALA A 155 -6.53 0.26 -9.66
CA ALA A 155 -6.71 0.19 -11.11
C ALA A 155 -8.07 -0.42 -11.50
N LEU A 156 -8.53 -1.44 -10.77
CA LEU A 156 -9.84 -2.09 -10.95
C LEU A 156 -11.01 -1.23 -10.48
N LEU A 157 -10.85 -0.48 -9.40
CA LEU A 157 -11.84 0.50 -8.94
C LEU A 157 -12.03 1.58 -10.01
N ALA A 158 -10.94 2.12 -10.55
CA ALA A 158 -11.01 3.09 -11.63
C ALA A 158 -11.68 2.50 -12.88
N LEU A 159 -11.36 1.25 -13.25
CA LEU A 159 -12.03 0.55 -14.34
C LEU A 159 -13.55 0.47 -14.08
N ALA A 160 -13.95 -0.05 -12.93
CA ALA A 160 -15.34 -0.23 -12.55
C ALA A 160 -16.15 1.08 -12.55
N ILE A 161 -15.53 2.21 -12.17
CA ILE A 161 -16.16 3.52 -12.25
C ILE A 161 -16.52 3.88 -13.70
N VAL A 162 -15.68 3.54 -14.66
CA VAL A 162 -15.90 3.84 -16.08
C VAL A 162 -16.87 2.84 -16.73
N THR A 163 -16.83 1.57 -16.31
CA THR A 163 -17.50 0.49 -17.05
C THR A 163 -18.74 -0.10 -16.39
N SER A 164 -18.81 -0.19 -15.05
CA SER A 164 -19.89 -0.92 -14.38
C SER A 164 -20.12 -0.45 -12.93
N PRO A 165 -21.19 0.31 -12.66
CA PRO A 165 -21.51 0.82 -11.33
C PRO A 165 -21.65 -0.25 -10.23
N SER A 166 -22.11 -1.46 -10.60
CA SER A 166 -22.29 -2.59 -9.68
C SER A 166 -20.97 -3.07 -9.06
N LEU A 167 -19.84 -2.87 -9.74
CA LEU A 167 -18.52 -3.31 -9.28
C LEU A 167 -17.79 -2.26 -8.44
N ILE A 168 -18.26 -1.00 -8.43
CA ILE A 168 -17.62 0.09 -7.66
C ILE A 168 -17.59 -0.25 -6.17
N LEU A 169 -18.74 -0.66 -5.62
CA LEU A 169 -18.84 -1.01 -4.21
C LEU A 169 -17.93 -2.19 -3.86
N TYR A 170 -17.82 -3.18 -4.76
CA TYR A 170 -16.99 -4.35 -4.56
C TYR A 170 -15.50 -4.00 -4.46
N TYR A 171 -14.94 -3.31 -5.46
CA TYR A 171 -13.51 -2.96 -5.45
C TYR A 171 -13.16 -1.91 -4.41
N SER A 172 -14.08 -0.96 -4.12
CA SER A 172 -13.89 0.01 -3.03
C SER A 172 -13.81 -0.69 -1.67
N THR A 173 -14.67 -1.68 -1.43
CA THR A 173 -14.66 -2.48 -0.19
C THR A 173 -13.37 -3.28 -0.06
N ILE A 174 -12.88 -3.90 -1.13
CA ILE A 174 -11.62 -4.65 -1.10
C ILE A 174 -10.43 -3.71 -0.85
N LEU A 175 -10.38 -2.58 -1.53
CA LEU A 175 -9.35 -1.56 -1.30
C LEU A 175 -9.35 -1.13 0.17
N PHE A 176 -10.52 -0.83 0.73
CA PHE A 176 -10.67 -0.47 2.14
C PHE A 176 -10.18 -1.57 3.09
N TYR A 177 -10.61 -2.82 2.88
CA TYR A 177 -10.16 -3.96 3.67
C TYR A 177 -8.65 -4.17 3.58
N ASN A 178 -8.06 -3.98 2.41
CA ASN A 178 -6.63 -4.15 2.21
C ASN A 178 -5.82 -3.07 2.96
N ILE A 179 -6.25 -1.80 2.89
CA ILE A 179 -5.63 -0.72 3.70
C ILE A 179 -5.76 -1.05 5.19
N ALA A 180 -6.96 -1.42 5.65
CA ALA A 180 -7.21 -1.75 7.05
C ALA A 180 -6.38 -2.95 7.52
N GLY A 181 -6.28 -4.00 6.71
CA GLY A 181 -5.49 -5.19 6.99
C GLY A 181 -4.01 -4.84 7.13
N ILE A 182 -3.44 -4.12 6.16
CA ILE A 182 -2.04 -3.67 6.22
C ILE A 182 -1.80 -2.82 7.48
N PHE A 183 -2.71 -1.91 7.81
CA PHE A 183 -2.61 -1.08 9.02
C PHE A 183 -2.62 -1.91 10.30
N ILE A 184 -3.55 -2.86 10.42
CA ILE A 184 -3.67 -3.77 11.57
C ILE A 184 -2.42 -4.62 11.72
N GLY A 185 -1.99 -5.28 10.64
CA GLY A 185 -0.78 -6.12 10.65
C GLY A 185 0.46 -5.34 11.04
N SER A 186 0.60 -4.13 10.50
CA SER A 186 1.70 -3.23 10.83
C SER A 186 1.67 -2.80 12.30
N TYR A 187 0.49 -2.47 12.82
CA TYR A 187 0.29 -2.08 14.21
C TYR A 187 0.61 -3.22 15.20
N LEU A 188 0.29 -4.47 14.85
CA LEU A 188 0.65 -5.65 15.66
C LEU A 188 2.18 -5.78 15.82
N VAL A 189 2.94 -5.63 14.74
CA VAL A 189 4.41 -5.67 14.81
C VAL A 189 4.96 -4.55 15.68
N MET A 190 4.38 -3.35 15.56
CA MET A 190 4.80 -2.21 16.37
C MET A 190 4.56 -2.43 17.88
N ILE A 191 3.49 -3.13 18.26
CA ILE A 191 3.26 -3.53 19.67
C ILE A 191 4.29 -4.56 20.13
N LEU A 192 4.60 -5.56 19.30
CA LEU A 192 5.58 -6.60 19.65
C LEU A 192 6.99 -6.04 19.84
N ASN A 193 7.36 -5.05 19.03
CA ASN A 193 8.63 -4.33 19.17
C ASN A 193 8.77 -3.67 20.56
N ASP A 194 7.69 -3.11 21.10
CA ASP A 194 7.67 -2.45 22.43
C ASP A 194 7.93 -3.45 23.57
N LYS A 195 7.37 -4.67 23.47
CA LYS A 195 7.50 -5.70 24.52
C LYS A 195 8.89 -6.34 24.58
N ASN A 196 9.55 -6.53 23.43
CA ASN A 196 10.88 -7.16 23.40
C ASN A 196 12.01 -6.21 23.86
N LEU A 197 11.83 -4.89 23.81
CA LEU A 197 12.82 -3.94 24.35
C LEU A 197 12.94 -4.08 25.88
N HIS A 198 11.83 -4.24 26.60
CA HIS A 198 11.84 -4.41 28.05
C HIS A 198 12.49 -5.73 28.51
N VAL A 199 12.43 -6.78 27.69
CA VAL A 199 13.07 -8.06 27.99
C VAL A 199 14.59 -8.00 27.79
N LEU A 200 15.05 -7.29 26.77
CA LEU A 200 16.48 -7.11 26.51
C LEU A 200 17.14 -6.13 27.50
N GLU A 201 16.44 -5.07 27.93
CA GLU A 201 16.91 -4.19 29.01
C GLU A 201 17.08 -4.96 30.34
N ASN A 202 16.13 -5.82 30.70
CA ASN A 202 16.21 -6.66 31.92
C ASN A 202 17.33 -7.71 31.92
N ILE A 203 17.88 -8.07 30.75
CA ILE A 203 18.98 -9.04 30.62
C ILE A 203 20.33 -8.34 30.61
N LEU A 204 20.41 -7.08 30.17
CA LEU A 204 21.65 -6.30 30.09
C LEU A 204 21.95 -5.49 31.36
N GLU A 205 20.98 -5.30 32.25
CA GLU A 205 21.17 -4.70 33.59
C GLU A 205 21.51 -5.73 34.69
N LYS A 206 21.82 -6.99 34.32
CA LYS A 206 22.35 -8.03 35.21
C LYS A 206 23.75 -8.46 34.80
#